data_AF-A0A4Q7CKC8-F1
#
_entry.id   AF-A0A4Q7CKC8-F1
#
_cell.length_a   1.000
_cell.length_b   1.000
_cell.length_c   1.000
_cell.angle_alpha   90.00
_cell.angle_beta   90.00
_cell.angle_gamma   90.00
#
_symmetry.space_group_name_H-M   'P 1'
#
loop_
_entity.id
_entity.type
_entity.pdbx_description
1 polymer ?
#
loop_
_entity_poly.entity_id
_entity_poly.type
_entity_poly.pdbx_seq_one_letter_code
_entity_poly.pdbx_strand_id
1 'polypeptide(L)' 'GIGTLVGMRLRRVSPRKVIAPLIKAHKAGLALTTNQLESHYLAGGNVDRVVDANIAAQRADIDLPFERAAAIDLAGRDV' A
#
# COMPACT_ATOMS: atom_id res chain seq x y z
N GLY A 1 -13.93 -1.79 10.47
CA GLY A 1 -14.37 -1.80 11.89
C GLY A 1 -13.29 -2.44 12.77
N ILE A 2 -13.53 -2.57 14.08
CA ILE A 2 -12.55 -3.16 15.02
C ILE A 2 -12.18 -4.60 14.63
N GLY A 3 -13.13 -5.39 14.11
CA GLY A 3 -12.88 -6.76 13.64
C GLY A 3 -11.78 -6.86 12.56
N THR A 4 -11.63 -5.85 11.69
CA THR A 4 -10.58 -5.82 10.66
C THR A 4 -9.18 -5.70 11.30
N LEU A 5 -9.03 -4.89 12.35
CA LEU A 5 -7.77 -4.69 13.06
C LEU A 5 -7.36 -5.96 13.83
N VAL A 6 -8.33 -6.66 14.42
CA VAL A 6 -8.11 -7.95 15.07
C VAL A 6 -7.69 -9.00 14.03
N GLY A 7 -8.40 -9.08 12.91
CA GLY A 7 -8.07 -9.97 11.79
C GLY A 7 -6.68 -9.71 11.20
N MET A 8 -6.21 -8.46 11.14
CA MET A 8 -4.84 -8.13 10.73
C MET A 8 -3.80 -8.74 11.67
N ARG A 9 -3.98 -8.57 12.99
CA ARG A 9 -3.04 -9.12 13.98
C ARG A 9 -2.98 -10.65 13.94
N LEU A 10 -4.12 -11.32 13.75
CA LEU A 10 -4.17 -12.78 13.58
C LEU A 10 -3.40 -13.25 12.33
N ARG A 11 -3.47 -12.49 11.24
CA ARG A 11 -2.74 -12.74 9.98
C ARG A 11 -1.29 -12.24 10.02
N ARG A 12 -0.77 -11.82 11.19
CA ARG A 12 0.57 -11.24 11.37
C ARG A 12 0.83 -9.98 10.55
N VAL A 13 -0.23 -9.23 10.23
CA VAL A 13 -0.15 -7.91 9.59
C VAL A 13 -0.16 -6.83 10.65
N SER A 14 0.82 -5.93 10.62
CA SER A 14 0.83 -4.76 11.50
C SER A 14 -0.19 -3.72 11.03
N PRO A 15 -1.26 -3.41 11.80
CA PRO A 15 -2.28 -2.47 11.34
C PRO A 15 -1.72 -1.08 11.03
N ARG A 16 -0.71 -0.63 11.78
CA ARG A 16 -0.08 0.68 11.58
C ARG A 16 0.60 0.80 10.22
N LYS A 17 1.17 -0.30 9.70
CA LYS A 17 1.87 -0.36 8.42
C LYS A 17 0.92 -0.40 7.21
N VAL A 18 -0.37 -0.59 7.43
CA VAL A 18 -1.39 -0.64 6.37
C VAL A 18 -2.31 0.57 6.43
N ILE A 19 -2.83 0.89 7.61
CA ILE A 19 -3.85 1.93 7.79
C ILE A 19 -3.28 3.34 7.54
N ALA A 20 -2.05 3.63 7.98
CA ALA A 20 -1.46 4.96 7.77
C ALA A 20 -1.21 5.25 6.27
N PRO A 21 -0.59 4.32 5.50
CA PRO A 21 -0.52 4.47 4.04
C PRO A 21 -1.88 4.52 3.36
N LEU A 22 -2.87 3.75 3.82
CA LEU A 22 -4.23 3.77 3.27
C LEU A 22 -4.89 5.15 3.40
N ILE A 23 -4.74 5.80 4.56
CA ILE A 23 -5.23 7.16 4.78
C ILE A 23 -4.53 8.14 3.83
N LYS A 24 -3.21 7.98 3.63
CA LYS A 24 -2.42 8.82 2.72
C LYS A 24 -2.88 8.68 1.27
N ALA A 25 -3.08 7.45 0.81
CA ALA A 25 -3.60 7.14 -0.52
C ALA A 25 -5.00 7.74 -0.73
N HIS A 26 -5.91 7.56 0.22
CA HIS A 26 -7.26 8.11 0.12
C HIS A 26 -7.26 9.65 0.08
N LYS A 27 -6.42 10.31 0.88
CA LYS A 27 -6.25 11.78 0.84
C LYS A 27 -5.68 12.29 -0.47
N ALA A 28 -4.88 11.48 -1.17
CA ALA A 28 -4.38 11.81 -2.51
C ALA A 28 -5.41 11.54 -3.62
N GLY A 29 -6.55 10.93 -3.30
CA GLY A 29 -7.54 10.52 -4.31
C GLY A 29 -7.22 9.19 -4.99
N LEU A 30 -6.30 8.40 -4.44
CA LEU A 30 -6.03 7.04 -4.92
C LEU A 30 -7.08 6.07 -4.37
N ALA A 31 -7.68 5.29 -5.25
CA ALA A 31 -8.67 4.26 -4.93
C ALA A 31 -8.02 2.93 -4.52
N LEU A 32 -7.15 2.97 -3.50
CA LEU A 32 -6.50 1.77 -2.96
C LEU A 32 -7.33 1.12 -1.87
N THR A 33 -7.33 -0.21 -1.83
CA THR A 33 -8.05 -0.98 -0.82
C THR A 33 -7.14 -1.49 0.29
N THR A 34 -7.69 -1.68 1.48
CA THR A 34 -6.98 -2.32 2.60
C THR A 34 -6.41 -3.67 2.18
N ASN A 35 -7.15 -4.48 1.42
CA ASN A 35 -6.72 -5.81 0.99
C ASN A 35 -5.49 -5.77 0.08
N GLN A 36 -5.38 -4.79 -0.82
CA GLN A 36 -4.21 -4.62 -1.69
C GLN A 36 -2.96 -4.31 -0.86
N LEU A 37 -3.08 -3.37 0.09
CA LEU A 37 -1.98 -2.97 0.96
C LEU A 37 -1.58 -4.11 1.93
N GLU A 38 -2.54 -4.82 2.51
CA GLU A 38 -2.29 -6.00 3.35
C GLU A 38 -1.59 -7.12 2.57
N SER A 39 -2.05 -7.42 1.36
CA SER A 39 -1.47 -8.47 0.52
C SER A 39 -0.03 -8.14 0.15
N HIS A 40 0.26 -6.88 -0.19
CA HIS A 40 1.62 -6.43 -0.46
C HIS A 40 2.52 -6.49 0.78
N TYR A 41 2.00 -6.11 1.97
CA TYR A 41 2.72 -6.26 3.24
C TYR A 41 3.07 -7.73 3.53
N LEU A 42 2.11 -8.64 3.31
CA LEU A 42 2.31 -10.08 3.51
C LEU A 42 3.30 -10.69 2.51
N ALA A 43 3.38 -10.14 1.30
CA ALA A 43 4.41 -10.50 0.32
C ALA A 43 5.82 -10.01 0.71
N GLY A 44 5.95 -9.26 1.81
CA GLY A 44 7.21 -8.71 2.31
C GLY A 44 7.55 -7.33 1.73
N GLY A 45 6.63 -6.72 0.99
CA GLY A 45 6.83 -5.41 0.36
C GLY A 45 6.62 -4.22 1.30
N ASN A 46 7.09 -3.06 0.87
CA ASN A 46 6.97 -1.81 1.62
C ASN A 46 5.77 -0.99 1.15
N VAL A 47 4.64 -1.18 1.83
CA VAL A 47 3.37 -0.48 1.59
C VAL A 47 3.51 1.05 1.54
N ASP A 48 4.28 1.63 2.48
CA ASP A 48 4.43 3.10 2.57
C ASP A 48 5.16 3.65 1.34
N ARG A 49 6.22 2.95 0.93
CA ARG A 49 7.02 3.28 -0.25
C ARG A 49 6.19 3.20 -1.54
N VAL A 50 5.43 2.13 -1.72
CA VAL A 50 4.57 1.95 -2.90
C VAL A 50 3.49 3.02 -2.95
N VAL A 51 2.83 3.33 -1.83
CA VAL A 51 1.83 4.40 -1.78
C VAL A 51 2.45 5.75 -2.15
N ASP A 52 3.65 6.04 -1.67
CA ASP A 52 4.35 7.29 -1.97
C ASP A 52 4.70 7.43 -3.45
N ALA A 53 5.16 6.34 -4.07
CA ALA A 53 5.41 6.28 -5.51
C ALA A 53 4.12 6.49 -6.32
N ASN A 54 3.00 5.88 -5.92
CA ASN A 54 1.70 6.09 -6.59
C ASN A 54 1.22 7.55 -6.47
N ILE A 55 1.38 8.18 -5.30
CA ILE A 55 1.02 9.58 -5.09
C ILE A 55 1.91 10.50 -5.94
N ALA A 56 3.21 10.21 -6.02
CA ALA A 56 4.13 10.96 -6.86
C ALA A 56 3.79 10.82 -8.35
N ALA A 57 3.52 9.60 -8.82
CA ALA A 57 3.12 9.34 -10.20
C ALA A 57 1.82 10.06 -10.57
N GLN A 58 0.81 10.03 -9.71
CA GLN A 58 -0.44 10.77 -9.91
C GLN A 58 -0.21 12.29 -10.01
N ARG A 59 0.69 12.84 -9.19
CA ARG A 59 1.06 14.27 -9.25
C ARG A 59 1.84 14.64 -10.52
N ALA A 60 2.55 13.68 -11.09
CA ALA A 60 3.31 13.83 -12.32
C ALA A 60 2.50 13.48 -13.59
N ASP A 61 1.20 13.18 -13.44
CA ASP A 61 0.33 12.70 -14.52
C ASP A 61 0.85 11.43 -15.21
N ILE A 62 1.49 10.54 -14.44
CA ILE A 62 2.03 9.26 -14.90
C ILE A 62 1.08 8.13 -14.47
N ASP A 63 0.67 7.32 -15.44
CA ASP A 63 -0.09 6.09 -15.19
C ASP A 63 0.79 5.00 -14.55
N LEU A 64 0.79 4.98 -13.22
CA LEU A 64 1.45 3.96 -12.41
C LEU A 64 0.40 3.20 -11.59
N PRO A 65 -0.09 2.06 -12.07
CA PRO A 65 -1.01 1.23 -11.29
C PRO A 65 -0.29 0.61 -10.09
N PHE A 66 -1.04 0.40 -9.00
CA PHE A 66 -0.51 -0.13 -7.74
C PHE A 66 0.23 -1.45 -7.92
N GLU A 67 -0.30 -2.35 -8.76
CA GLU A 67 0.27 -3.67 -9.04
C GLU A 67 1.66 -3.54 -9.70
N ARG A 68 1.85 -2.54 -10.56
CA ARG A 68 3.16 -2.26 -11.18
C ARG A 68 4.14 -1.72 -10.15
N ALA A 69 3.73 -0.76 -9.33
CA ALA A 69 4.58 -0.23 -8.26
C ALA A 69 4.95 -1.32 -7.23
N ALA A 70 3.99 -2.16 -6.85
CA ALA A 70 4.21 -3.29 -5.96
C ALA A 70 5.17 -4.33 -6.54
N ALA A 71 5.08 -4.62 -7.85
CA ALA A 71 6.00 -5.53 -8.52
C ALA A 71 7.45 -4.99 -8.54
N ILE A 72 7.63 -3.67 -8.74
CA ILE A 72 8.95 -3.05 -8.74
C ILE A 72 9.55 -3.07 -7.32
N ASP A 73 8.76 -2.78 -6.28
CA ASP A 73 9.19 -2.85 -4.88
C ASP A 73 9.64 -4.27 -4.49
N LEU A 74 8.85 -5.29 -4.85
CA LEU A 74 9.19 -6.69 -4.58
C LEU A 74 10.40 -7.19 -5.38
N ALA A 75 10.69 -6.59 -6.54
CA ALA A 75 11.89 -6.88 -7.31
C ALA A 75 13.17 -6.31 -6.67
N GLY A 76 13.06 -5.62 -5.52
CA GLY A 76 14.20 -4.98 -4.84
C GLY A 76 14.75 -3.78 -5.61
N ARG A 77 13.98 -3.25 -6.56
CA ARG A 77 14.32 -2.03 -7.30
C ARG A 77 13.72 -0.85 -6.58
N ASP A 78 14.45 0.26 -6.59
CA ASP A 78 13.93 1.46 -5.98
C ASP A 78 12.71 1.98 -6.75
N VAL A 79 11.54 1.95 -6.11
CA VAL A 79 10.32 2.67 -6.52
C VAL A 79 10.28 4.07 -5.94
#